data_AF-A0A448MPI1-F1
#
_entry.id   AF-A0A448MPI1-F1
#
_cell.length_a   1.000
_cell.length_b   1.000
_cell.length_c   1.000
_cell.angle_alpha   90.00
_cell.angle_beta   90.00
_cell.angle_gamma   90.00
#
_symmetry.space_group_name_H-M   'P 1'
#
loop_
_entity.id
_entity.type
_entity.pdbx_description
1 polymer ?
#
loop_
_entity_poly.entity_id
_entity_poly.type
_entity_poly.pdbx_seq_one_letter_code
_entity_poly.pdbx_strand_id
1 'polypeptide(L)' 'MFCFDDIESSDLSTLLSEQNIALRVGEHCAQPYLARLGERTTLRLSFAPYNTPEDVAQFFAVLDKALELLQ' A
#
# COMPACT_ATOMS: atom_id res chain seq x y z
N MET A 1 6.05 5.01 -0.62
CA MET A 1 4.64 5.31 -0.35
C MET A 1 3.96 5.37 -1.69
N PHE A 2 2.75 4.85 -1.78
CA PHE A 2 1.97 4.76 -3.01
C PHE A 2 0.60 5.42 -2.79
N CYS A 3 0.14 6.14 -3.80
CA CYS A 3 -1.22 6.67 -3.93
C CYS A 3 -1.75 6.24 -5.31
N PHE A 4 -3.04 5.95 -5.38
CA PHE A 4 -3.72 5.56 -6.61
C PHE A 4 -4.93 6.49 -6.76
N ASP A 5 -5.03 7.22 -7.87
CA ASP A 5 -5.96 8.35 -8.01
C ASP A 5 -7.44 7.93 -7.87
N ASP A 6 -7.81 6.78 -8.41
CA ASP A 6 -9.20 6.30 -8.44
C ASP A 6 -9.49 5.17 -7.43
N ILE A 7 -8.56 4.88 -6.52
CA ILE A 7 -8.67 3.74 -5.61
C ILE A 7 -8.35 4.15 -4.17
N GLU A 8 -9.33 3.94 -3.28
CA GLU A 8 -9.16 4.16 -1.85
C GLU A 8 -8.09 3.24 -1.26
N SER A 9 -7.11 3.83 -0.59
CA SER A 9 -5.98 3.08 -0.03
C SER A 9 -6.43 2.02 1.00
N SER A 10 -7.54 2.23 1.70
CA SER A 10 -8.09 1.27 2.67
C SER A 10 -8.59 -0.03 2.02
N ASP A 11 -9.14 0.06 0.82
CA ASP A 11 -9.70 -1.09 0.10
C ASP A 11 -8.55 -1.98 -0.40
N LEU A 12 -7.54 -1.35 -1.00
CA LEU A 12 -6.29 -2.04 -1.34
C LEU A 12 -5.64 -2.71 -0.13
N SER A 13 -5.57 -2.02 1.01
CA SER A 13 -5.02 -2.61 2.24
C SER A 13 -5.76 -3.85 2.69
N THR A 14 -7.07 -3.88 2.54
CA THR A 14 -7.92 -5.00 2.95
C THR A 14 -7.62 -6.20 2.06
N LEU A 15 -7.65 -6.02 0.73
CA LEU A 15 -7.33 -7.08 -0.23
C LEU A 15 -5.90 -7.62 -0.07
N LEU A 16 -4.90 -6.75 0.10
CA LEU A 16 -3.52 -7.15 0.32
C LEU A 16 -3.36 -7.95 1.62
N SER A 17 -4.06 -7.54 2.69
CA SER A 17 -4.02 -8.25 3.98
C SER A 17 -4.61 -9.65 3.89
N GLU A 18 -5.68 -9.85 3.13
CA GLU A 18 -6.28 -11.18 2.87
C GLU A 18 -5.33 -12.12 2.14
N GLN A 19 -4.40 -11.57 1.35
CA GLN A 19 -3.36 -12.31 0.63
C GLN A 19 -2.06 -12.46 1.44
N ASN A 20 -2.13 -12.25 2.76
CA ASN A 20 -1.02 -12.32 3.71
C ASN A 20 0.09 -11.27 3.48
N ILE A 21 -0.24 -10.13 2.86
CA ILE A 21 0.68 -9.01 2.69
C ILE A 21 0.38 -7.95 3.75
N ALA A 22 1.27 -7.82 4.74
CA ALA A 22 1.14 -6.83 5.80
C ALA A 22 1.73 -5.48 5.38
N LEU A 23 0.92 -4.43 5.47
CA LEU A 23 1.29 -3.05 5.12
C LEU A 23 0.55 -2.05 6.00
N ARG A 24 0.92 -0.76 5.90
CA ARG A 24 0.24 0.30 6.64
C ARG A 24 -0.46 1.26 5.70
N VAL A 25 -1.68 1.65 6.04
CA VAL A 25 -2.43 2.74 5.39
C VAL A 25 -2.75 3.84 6.40
N GLY A 26 -2.73 5.08 5.92
CA GLY A 26 -3.13 6.27 6.65
C GLY A 26 -2.12 7.41 6.50
N GLU A 27 -2.09 8.28 7.50
CA GLU A 27 -1.24 9.47 7.53
C GLU A 27 0.16 9.19 8.12
N HIS A 28 0.37 7.99 8.67
CA HIS A 28 1.66 7.55 9.24
C HIS A 28 2.23 8.49 10.32
N CYS A 29 1.37 9.19 11.06
CA CYS A 29 1.74 10.26 12.01
C CYS A 29 2.52 11.43 11.37
N ALA A 30 2.32 11.65 10.07
CA ALA A 30 3.00 12.66 9.27
C ALA A 30 2.01 13.56 8.51
N GLN A 31 0.88 13.92 9.15
CA GLN A 31 -0.18 14.74 8.57
C GLN A 31 0.30 16.00 7.86
N PRO A 32 1.21 16.82 8.44
CA PRO A 32 1.65 18.05 7.79
C PRO A 32 2.41 17.78 6.48
N TYR A 33 3.08 16.64 6.38
CA TYR A 33 3.81 16.24 5.19
C TYR A 33 2.86 15.78 4.08
N LEU A 34 1.89 14.91 4.41
CA LEU A 34 0.88 14.47 3.43
C LEU A 34 0.06 15.65 2.93
N ALA A 35 -0.34 16.58 3.81
CA ALA A 35 -1.05 17.79 3.41
C ALA A 35 -0.26 18.66 2.43
N ARG A 36 1.07 18.74 2.56
CA ARG A 36 1.94 19.45 1.61
C ARG A 36 2.03 18.74 0.25
N LEU A 37 1.87 17.42 0.23
CA LEU A 37 1.81 16.63 -1.01
C LEU A 37 0.42 16.65 -1.67
N GLY A 38 -0.60 17.18 -0.99
CA GLY A 38 -1.99 17.14 -1.46
C GLY A 38 -2.71 15.81 -1.18
N GLU A 39 -2.05 14.90 -0.47
CA GLU A 39 -2.56 13.56 -0.17
C GLU A 39 -3.16 13.50 1.23
N ARG A 40 -4.17 12.64 1.42
CA ARG A 40 -4.78 12.41 2.75
C ARG A 40 -4.33 11.10 3.38
N THR A 41 -4.29 10.03 2.59
CA THR A 41 -3.87 8.71 3.04
C THR A 41 -2.93 8.14 2.00
N THR A 42 -1.94 7.37 2.46
CA THR A 42 -1.00 6.70 1.56
C THR A 42 -0.85 5.25 1.99
N LEU A 43 -0.55 4.39 1.02
CA LEU A 43 -0.14 3.02 1.27
C LEU A 43 1.39 2.96 1.44
N ARG A 44 1.85 2.35 2.54
CA ARG A 44 3.27 2.24 2.86
C ARG A 44 3.67 0.78 3.03
N LEU A 45 4.46 0.31 2.07
CA LEU A 45 5.29 -0.88 2.18
C LEU A 45 6.66 -0.47 2.73
N SER A 46 7.09 -1.10 3.82
CA SER A 46 8.38 -0.85 4.48
C SER A 46 9.17 -2.14 4.57
N PHE A 47 10.43 -2.12 4.16
CA PHE A 47 11.31 -3.28 4.20
C PHE A 47 12.25 -3.26 5.41
N ALA A 48 12.68 -4.45 5.82
CA ALA A 48 13.64 -4.70 6.88
C ALA A 48 14.69 -5.74 6.41
N PRO A 49 15.79 -5.95 7.16
CA PRO A 49 16.88 -6.84 6.73
C PRO A 49 16.49 -8.31 6.51
N TYR A 50 15.35 -8.74 7.05
CA TYR A 50 14.82 -10.10 6.91
C TYR A 50 13.89 -10.27 5.71
N ASN A 51 13.61 -9.21 4.95
CA ASN A 51 12.83 -9.34 3.72
C ASN A 51 13.68 -9.89 2.58
N THR A 52 13.04 -10.65 1.69
CA THR A 52 13.68 -11.23 0.51
C THR A 52 13.14 -10.62 -0.79
N PRO A 53 13.85 -10.79 -1.92
CA PRO A 53 13.32 -10.42 -3.22
C PRO A 53 12.00 -11.15 -3.57
N GLU A 54 11.79 -12.36 -3.06
CA GLU A 54 10.52 -13.07 -3.24
C GLU A 54 9.34 -12.34 -2.56
N ASP A 55 9.54 -11.75 -1.37
CA ASP A 55 8.50 -10.94 -0.71
C ASP A 55 8.04 -9.77 -1.60
N VAL A 56 9.00 -9.13 -2.27
CA VAL A 56 8.75 -8.01 -3.19
C VAL A 56 7.98 -8.49 -4.41
N ALA A 57 8.39 -9.62 -5.00
CA ALA A 57 7.71 -10.21 -6.15
C ALA A 57 6.27 -10.62 -5.80
N GLN A 58 6.07 -11.23 -4.63
CA GLN A 58 4.74 -11.61 -4.14
C GLN A 58 3.86 -10.38 -3.92
N PHE A 59 4.41 -9.30 -3.34
CA PHE A 59 3.69 -8.03 -3.17
C PHE A 59 3.16 -7.50 -4.50
N PHE A 60 4.00 -7.38 -5.53
CA PHE A 60 3.57 -6.83 -6.82
C PHE A 60 2.56 -7.75 -7.52
N ALA A 61 2.76 -9.07 -7.48
CA ALA A 61 1.81 -10.02 -8.06
C ALA A 61 0.42 -9.96 -7.40
N VAL A 62 0.36 -9.67 -6.10
CA VAL A 62 -0.91 -9.46 -5.38
C VAL A 62 -1.48 -8.07 -5.68
N LEU A 63 -0.64 -7.04 -5.72
CA LEU A 63 -1.06 -5.67 -6.03
C LEU A 63 -1.73 -5.60 -7.40
N ASP A 64 -1.14 -6.22 -8.43
CA ASP A 64 -1.70 -6.24 -9.79
C ASP A 64 -3.10 -6.86 -9.79
N LYS A 65 -3.27 -8.00 -9.12
CA LYS A 65 -4.59 -8.64 -8.96
C LYS A 65 -5.59 -7.77 -8.20
N ALA A 66 -5.14 -7.07 -7.15
CA ALA A 66 -6.01 -6.19 -6.38
C ALA A 66 -6.47 -4.98 -7.20
N LEU A 67 -5.59 -4.43 -8.04
CA LEU A 67 -5.93 -3.35 -8.97
C LEU A 67 -6.91 -3.83 -10.06
N GLU A 68 -6.71 -5.02 -10.62
CA GLU A 68 -7.63 -5.63 -11.59
C GLU A 68 -9.05 -5.86 -11.03
N LEU A 69 -9.19 -6.08 -9.72
CA LEU A 69 -10.48 -6.27 -9.05
C LEU A 69 -11.21 -4.97 -8.72
N LEU A 70 -10.47 -3.86 -8.59
CA LEU A 70 -11.00 -2.54 -8.18
C LEU A 70 -11.21 -1.58 -9.36
N GLN A 71 -10.78 -1.96 -10.57
CA GLN A 71 -11.04 -1.28 -11.84
C GLN A 71 -12.27 -1.85 -12.56
#